data_AF-A0A7C6NIJ2-F1
#
_entry.id   AF-A0A7C6NIJ2-F1
#
_cell.length_a   1.000
_cell.length_b   1.000
_cell.length_c   1.000
_cell.angle_alpha   90.00
_cell.angle_beta   90.00
_cell.angle_gamma   90.00
#
_symmetry.space_group_name_H-M   'P 1'
#
loop_
_entity.id
_entity.type
_entity.pdbx_description
1 polymer ?
#
loop_
_entity_poly.entity_id
_entity_poly.type
_entity_poly.pdbx_seq_one_letter_code
_entity_poly.pdbx_strand_id
1 'polypeptide(L)'
;MPANILITTIGRRGALTKIFKQELNKKDAKLIVTDKSPLAPALYEADKYYLTPGIYEENYIETILEICEKDDVKAIIPLLEQSFPVYNQARELIEEKGVILLLSSAEIINLCKDKYSFYQYFRKKGIPVPETFLPDELNRNYGELPYPLFIKPRRGQGSQNTYKVNTEEELDFYTRTLEDIIIQEYL
;
A
#
# COMPACT_ATOMS: atom_id res chain seq x y z
N MET A 1 -8.44 -4.88 28.70
CA MET A 1 -7.51 -3.73 28.90
C MET A 1 -7.59 -2.86 27.66
N PRO A 2 -7.55 -1.53 27.80
CA PRO A 2 -7.50 -0.62 26.65
C PRO A 2 -6.25 -0.88 25.81
N ALA A 3 -6.36 -0.76 24.49
CA ALA A 3 -5.28 -1.05 23.55
C ALA A 3 -5.00 0.19 22.70
N ASN A 4 -3.99 0.97 23.07
CA ASN A 4 -3.60 2.16 22.32
C ASN A 4 -3.06 1.76 20.95
N ILE A 5 -3.40 2.53 19.91
CA ILE A 5 -3.00 2.25 18.53
C ILE A 5 -2.14 3.41 18.03
N LEU A 6 -1.04 3.07 17.34
CA LEU A 6 -0.21 4.00 16.62
C LEU A 6 -0.49 3.91 15.11
N ILE A 7 -0.86 5.02 14.48
CA ILE A 7 -0.95 5.12 13.02
C ILE A 7 0.17 6.01 12.49
N THR A 8 0.98 5.51 11.56
CA THR A 8 2.16 6.24 11.08
C THR A 8 1.98 6.85 9.69
N THR A 9 2.62 8.00 9.48
CA THR A 9 2.46 8.84 8.28
C THR A 9 0.99 9.22 8.05
N ILE A 10 0.38 9.87 9.05
CA ILE A 10 -1.05 10.16 9.04
C ILE A 10 -1.45 11.19 7.97
N GLY A 11 -0.53 12.07 7.55
CA GLY A 11 -0.70 13.01 6.45
C GLY A 11 -2.03 13.77 6.49
N ARG A 12 -2.84 13.58 5.43
CA ARG A 12 -4.15 14.26 5.25
C ARG A 12 -5.36 13.37 5.61
N ARG A 13 -5.17 12.24 6.27
CA ARG A 13 -6.22 11.24 6.55
C ARG A 13 -7.09 11.61 7.75
N GLY A 14 -7.68 12.81 7.74
CA GLY A 14 -8.44 13.32 8.87
C GLY A 14 -9.68 12.49 9.21
N ALA A 15 -10.50 12.16 8.22
CA ALA A 15 -11.68 11.31 8.42
C ALA A 15 -11.33 9.96 9.09
N LEU A 16 -10.27 9.29 8.62
CA LEU A 16 -9.76 8.06 9.23
C LEU A 16 -9.37 8.29 10.69
N THR A 17 -8.62 9.36 10.95
CA THR A 17 -8.15 9.73 12.30
C THR A 17 -9.32 9.94 13.26
N LYS A 18 -10.35 10.67 12.84
CA LYS A 18 -11.58 10.89 13.65
C LYS A 18 -12.29 9.59 13.97
N ILE A 19 -12.46 8.71 12.97
CA ILE A 19 -13.12 7.41 13.18
C ILE A 19 -12.35 6.57 14.19
N PHE A 20 -11.03 6.41 14.01
CA PHE A 20 -10.20 5.65 14.94
C PHE A 20 -10.23 6.21 16.36
N LYS A 21 -10.08 7.53 16.50
CA LYS A 21 -10.16 8.21 17.82
C LYS A 21 -11.50 7.98 18.49
N GLN A 22 -12.61 8.14 17.76
CA GLN A 22 -13.96 7.93 18.31
C GLN A 22 -14.16 6.49 18.77
N GLU A 23 -13.76 5.49 17.99
CA GLU A 23 -13.94 4.08 18.36
C GLU A 23 -13.00 3.61 19.48
N LEU A 24 -11.77 4.14 19.53
CA LEU A 24 -10.82 3.82 20.61
C LEU A 24 -11.24 4.47 21.93
N ASN A 25 -11.71 5.71 21.92
CA ASN A 25 -12.17 6.39 23.13
C ASN A 25 -13.37 5.71 23.78
N LYS A 26 -14.26 5.05 23.02
CA LYS A 26 -15.34 4.20 23.56
C LYS A 26 -14.83 3.00 24.38
N LYS A 27 -13.55 2.66 24.23
CA LYS A 27 -12.87 1.54 24.90
C LYS A 27 -11.78 2.00 25.87
N ASP A 28 -11.80 3.28 26.26
CA ASP A 28 -10.78 3.93 27.09
C ASP A 28 -9.35 3.79 26.52
N ALA A 29 -9.22 3.67 25.19
CA ALA A 29 -7.96 3.58 24.47
C ALA A 29 -7.71 4.86 23.66
N LYS A 30 -6.44 5.15 23.37
CA LYS A 30 -6.01 6.36 22.67
C LYS A 30 -5.52 6.06 21.26
N LEU A 31 -5.78 7.00 20.35
CA LEU A 31 -5.14 7.08 19.05
C LEU A 31 -3.89 7.95 19.13
N ILE A 32 -2.73 7.34 18.89
CA ILE A 32 -1.47 8.01 18.67
C ILE A 32 -1.20 8.05 17.17
N VAL A 33 -0.71 9.17 16.66
CA VAL A 33 -0.35 9.31 15.25
C VAL A 33 1.05 9.89 15.06
N THR A 34 1.70 9.56 13.94
CA THR A 34 2.97 10.19 13.56
C THR A 34 2.94 10.74 12.15
N ASP A 35 3.75 11.76 11.91
CA ASP A 35 4.13 12.22 10.59
C ASP A 35 5.49 12.92 10.68
N LYS A 36 6.24 12.99 9.58
CA LYS A 36 7.48 13.77 9.55
C LYS A 36 7.21 15.27 9.42
N SER A 37 6.06 15.63 8.85
CA SER A 37 5.71 17.02 8.58
C SER A 37 4.79 17.58 9.67
N PRO A 38 5.14 18.70 10.32
CA PRO A 38 4.21 19.39 11.21
C PRO A 38 3.01 19.97 10.45
N LEU A 39 3.05 20.03 9.12
CA LEU A 39 1.95 20.52 8.30
C LEU A 39 0.90 19.45 7.98
N ALA A 40 1.09 18.20 8.44
CA ALA A 40 0.10 17.14 8.25
C ALA A 40 -1.15 17.44 9.12
N PRO A 41 -2.30 17.80 8.52
CA PRO A 41 -3.45 18.29 9.28
C PRO A 41 -4.07 17.20 10.17
N ALA A 42 -3.94 15.93 9.79
CA ALA A 42 -4.52 14.83 10.56
C ALA A 42 -3.81 14.57 11.91
N LEU A 43 -2.59 15.11 12.11
CA LEU A 43 -1.90 15.06 13.42
C LEU A 43 -2.77 15.66 14.53
N TYR A 44 -3.42 16.78 14.22
CA TYR A 44 -4.16 17.60 15.18
C TYR A 44 -5.55 17.05 15.51
N GLU A 45 -5.96 15.95 14.87
CA GLU A 45 -7.26 15.33 15.11
C GLU A 45 -7.18 14.14 16.07
N ALA A 46 -5.98 13.58 16.30
CA ALA A 46 -5.74 12.43 17.17
C ALA A 46 -5.79 12.77 18.68
N ASP A 47 -5.62 11.79 19.56
CA ASP A 47 -5.47 12.04 21.01
C ASP A 47 -4.07 12.53 21.35
N LYS A 48 -3.06 12.03 20.62
CA LYS A 48 -1.67 12.44 20.74
C LYS A 48 -0.95 12.29 19.40
N TYR A 49 0.05 13.14 19.15
CA TYR A 49 0.88 13.02 17.97
C TYR A 49 2.37 13.18 18.28
N TYR A 50 3.20 12.64 17.38
CA TYR A 50 4.65 12.82 17.39
C TYR A 50 5.14 13.19 15.99
N LEU A 51 6.16 14.06 15.95
CA LEU A 51 6.97 14.22 14.76
C LEU A 51 8.06 13.14 14.75
N THR A 52 8.26 12.51 13.61
CA THR A 52 9.26 11.43 13.45
C THR A 52 10.26 11.77 12.34
N PRO A 53 11.44 11.12 12.33
CA PRO A 53 12.32 11.10 11.18
C PRO A 53 11.61 10.62 9.90
N GLY A 54 12.24 10.85 8.76
CA GLY A 54 11.85 10.23 7.50
C GLY A 54 11.95 8.71 7.57
N ILE A 55 11.09 8.01 6.83
CA ILE A 55 10.98 6.54 6.85
C ILE A 55 12.24 5.79 6.42
N TYR A 56 13.20 6.46 5.80
CA TYR A 56 14.48 5.91 5.36
C TYR A 56 15.65 6.33 6.26
N GLU A 57 15.40 7.12 7.30
CA GLU A 57 16.42 7.48 8.29
C GLU A 57 16.63 6.30 9.25
N GLU A 58 17.88 6.06 9.62
CA GLU A 58 18.29 4.86 10.39
C GLU A 58 17.58 4.77 11.75
N ASN A 59 17.30 5.92 12.37
CA ASN A 59 16.64 6.02 13.67
C ASN A 59 15.10 5.97 13.59
N TYR A 60 14.50 5.74 12.42
CA TYR A 60 13.04 5.75 12.27
C TYR A 60 12.36 4.69 13.12
N ILE A 61 12.76 3.42 12.99
CA ILE A 61 12.15 2.31 13.74
C ILE A 61 12.40 2.46 15.25
N GLU A 62 13.60 2.85 15.65
CA GLU A 62 13.92 3.12 17.06
C GLU A 62 12.97 4.18 17.65
N THR A 63 12.79 5.30 16.94
CA THR A 63 11.84 6.35 17.34
C THR A 63 10.41 5.82 17.47
N ILE A 64 9.97 4.96 16.55
CA ILE A 64 8.63 4.33 16.60
C ILE A 64 8.50 3.44 17.85
N LEU A 65 9.51 2.65 18.18
CA LEU A 65 9.50 1.77 19.35
C LEU A 65 9.50 2.56 20.67
N GLU A 66 10.26 3.65 20.76
CA GLU A 66 10.23 4.57 21.92
C GLU A 66 8.83 5.17 22.14
N ILE A 67 8.16 5.58 21.05
CA ILE A 67 6.77 6.06 21.11
C ILE A 67 5.84 4.95 21.60
N CYS A 68 6.02 3.73 21.09
CA CYS A 68 5.20 2.59 21.50
C CYS A 68 5.34 2.28 22.99
N GLU A 69 6.56 2.29 23.52
CA GLU A 69 6.83 2.08 24.94
C GLU A 69 6.23 3.20 25.80
N LYS A 70 6.48 4.45 25.41
CA LYS A 70 6.02 5.64 26.16
C LYS A 70 4.51 5.76 26.28
N ASP A 71 3.77 5.34 25.25
CA ASP A 71 2.32 5.46 25.18
C ASP A 71 1.58 4.12 25.31
N ASP A 72 2.27 3.05 25.73
CA ASP A 72 1.71 1.70 25.90
C ASP A 72 0.94 1.22 24.66
N VAL A 73 1.50 1.47 23.47
CA VAL A 73 0.90 1.09 22.19
C VAL A 73 0.88 -0.42 22.06
N LYS A 74 -0.27 -0.98 21.67
CA LYS A 74 -0.46 -2.42 21.46
C LYS A 74 -0.48 -2.81 19.99
N ALA A 75 -0.69 -1.86 19.08
CA ALA A 75 -0.66 -2.12 17.65
C ALA A 75 -0.17 -0.91 16.83
N ILE A 76 0.54 -1.20 15.75
CA ILE A 76 0.99 -0.21 14.75
C ILE A 76 0.26 -0.46 13.42
N ILE A 77 -0.25 0.61 12.81
CA ILE A 77 -0.84 0.61 11.46
C ILE A 77 -0.04 1.58 10.57
N PRO A 78 0.87 1.08 9.73
CA PRO A 78 1.53 1.89 8.72
C PRO A 78 0.58 2.26 7.58
N LEU A 79 0.50 3.53 7.18
CA LEU A 79 -0.35 3.95 6.06
C LEU A 79 0.41 4.35 4.80
N LEU A 80 1.74 4.42 4.86
CA LEU A 80 2.57 4.75 3.70
C LEU A 80 3.15 3.48 3.11
N GLU A 81 2.78 3.11 1.89
CA GLU A 81 3.24 1.88 1.26
C GLU A 81 4.77 1.79 1.13
N GLN A 82 5.42 2.95 0.95
CA GLN A 82 6.89 3.05 0.91
C GLN A 82 7.55 2.66 2.23
N SER A 83 6.85 2.75 3.37
CA SER A 83 7.41 2.34 4.67
C SER A 83 7.21 0.85 4.96
N PHE A 84 6.37 0.14 4.20
CA PHE A 84 6.06 -1.27 4.46
C PHE A 84 7.29 -2.20 4.47
N PRO A 85 8.31 -2.02 3.60
CA PRO A 85 9.53 -2.81 3.68
C PRO A 85 10.28 -2.60 4.99
N VAL A 86 10.40 -1.35 5.43
CA VAL A 86 11.07 -0.97 6.69
C VAL A 86 10.38 -1.62 7.89
N TYR A 87 9.05 -1.57 7.93
CA TYR A 87 8.27 -2.24 8.96
C TYR A 87 8.38 -3.77 8.93
N ASN A 88 8.32 -4.38 7.74
CA ASN A 88 8.46 -5.84 7.64
C ASN A 88 9.86 -6.33 8.03
N GLN A 89 10.91 -5.56 7.74
CA GLN A 89 12.27 -5.87 8.20
C GLN A 89 12.38 -5.79 9.72
N ALA A 90 11.67 -4.86 10.36
CA ALA A 90 11.64 -4.70 11.81
C ALA A 90 10.54 -5.51 12.53
N ARG A 91 9.83 -6.41 11.84
CA ARG A 91 8.64 -7.08 12.38
C ARG A 91 8.93 -7.83 13.68
N GLU A 92 9.96 -8.68 13.68
CA GLU A 92 10.32 -9.50 14.84
C GLU A 92 10.64 -8.61 16.05
N LEU A 93 11.44 -7.56 15.82
CA LEU A 93 11.78 -6.58 16.86
C LEU A 93 10.55 -5.87 17.44
N ILE A 94 9.57 -5.51 16.59
CA ILE A 94 8.31 -4.88 17.03
C ILE A 94 7.48 -5.86 17.86
N GLU A 95 7.38 -7.11 17.41
CA GLU A 95 6.59 -8.16 18.07
C GLU A 95 7.21 -8.60 19.41
N GLU A 96 8.54 -8.64 19.52
CA GLU A 96 9.28 -8.86 20.78
C GLU A 96 8.98 -7.81 21.85
N LYS A 97 8.63 -6.58 21.45
CA LYS A 97 8.17 -5.51 22.35
C LYS A 97 6.70 -5.67 22.76
N GLY A 98 6.03 -6.74 22.35
CA GLY A 98 4.62 -6.99 22.62
C GLY A 98 3.67 -6.10 21.82
N VAL A 99 4.15 -5.52 20.70
CA VAL A 99 3.37 -4.65 19.82
C VAL A 99 2.99 -5.41 18.56
N ILE A 100 1.72 -5.40 18.19
CA ILE A 100 1.24 -6.07 16.98
C ILE A 100 1.47 -5.16 15.77
N LEU A 101 2.24 -5.62 14.79
CA LEU A 101 2.36 -4.93 13.50
C LEU A 101 1.21 -5.33 12.56
N LEU A 102 0.20 -4.46 12.42
CA LEU A 102 -0.94 -4.63 11.53
C LEU A 102 -0.57 -4.29 10.08
N LEU A 103 0.26 -5.15 9.50
CA LEU A 103 0.74 -5.08 8.12
C LEU A 103 0.83 -6.49 7.56
N SER A 104 0.45 -6.68 6.30
CA SER A 104 0.64 -7.95 5.60
C SER A 104 2.13 -8.32 5.48
N SER A 105 2.44 -9.60 5.32
CA SER A 105 3.81 -10.06 5.11
C SER A 105 4.41 -9.47 3.82
N ALA A 106 5.73 -9.42 3.75
CA ALA A 106 6.45 -8.96 2.56
C ALA A 106 6.06 -9.77 1.31
N GLU A 107 5.84 -11.08 1.44
CA GLU A 107 5.38 -11.96 0.36
C GLU A 107 4.03 -11.49 -0.21
N ILE A 108 3.02 -11.29 0.65
CA ILE A 108 1.68 -10.86 0.22
C ILE A 108 1.74 -9.46 -0.39
N ILE A 109 2.52 -8.54 0.19
CA ILE A 109 2.67 -7.19 -0.34
C ILE A 109 3.31 -7.22 -1.74
N ASN A 110 4.36 -8.01 -1.93
CA ASN A 110 5.05 -8.15 -3.22
C ASN A 110 4.14 -8.77 -4.28
N LEU A 111 3.33 -9.77 -3.90
CA LEU A 111 2.31 -10.34 -4.78
C LEU A 111 1.29 -9.28 -5.23
N CYS A 112 0.76 -8.48 -4.30
CA CYS A 112 -0.24 -7.45 -4.60
C CYS A 112 0.32 -6.27 -5.41
N LYS A 113 1.61 -5.94 -5.26
CA LYS A 113 2.28 -4.86 -6.00
C LYS A 113 2.45 -5.15 -7.48
N ASP A 114 2.61 -6.41 -7.84
CA ASP A 114 2.84 -6.86 -9.20
C ASP A 114 1.53 -7.39 -9.80
N LYS A 115 0.87 -6.57 -10.62
CA LYS A 115 -0.45 -6.91 -11.18
C LYS A 115 -0.44 -8.17 -12.05
N TYR A 116 0.69 -8.49 -12.68
CA TYR A 116 0.81 -9.69 -13.50
C TYR A 116 0.97 -10.94 -12.61
N SER A 117 1.85 -10.88 -11.61
CA SER A 117 1.97 -11.97 -10.61
C SER A 117 0.65 -12.20 -9.86
N PHE A 118 -0.07 -11.12 -9.52
CA PHE A 118 -1.39 -11.18 -8.91
C PHE A 118 -2.40 -11.89 -9.81
N TYR A 119 -2.48 -11.51 -11.09
CA TYR A 119 -3.30 -12.19 -12.09
C TYR A 119 -2.98 -13.70 -12.17
N GLN A 120 -1.71 -14.07 -12.33
CA GLN A 120 -1.30 -15.48 -12.41
C GLN A 120 -1.71 -16.27 -11.16
N TYR A 121 -1.55 -15.69 -9.98
CA TYR A 121 -1.89 -16.32 -8.70
C TYR A 121 -3.38 -16.68 -8.61
N PHE A 122 -4.26 -15.73 -8.95
CA PHE A 122 -5.70 -15.95 -8.88
C PHE A 122 -6.22 -16.83 -10.03
N ARG A 123 -5.67 -16.68 -11.24
CA ARG A 123 -5.97 -17.54 -12.38
C ARG A 123 -5.67 -19.01 -12.08
N LYS A 124 -4.51 -19.30 -11.48
CA LYS A 124 -4.11 -20.67 -11.06
C LYS A 124 -5.07 -21.27 -10.02
N LYS A 125 -5.75 -20.44 -9.22
CA LYS A 125 -6.73 -20.85 -8.21
C LYS A 125 -8.16 -21.00 -8.77
N GLY A 126 -8.36 -20.78 -10.07
CA GLY A 126 -9.69 -20.81 -10.68
C GLY A 126 -10.59 -19.66 -10.25
N ILE A 127 -10.02 -18.56 -9.75
CA ILE A 127 -10.77 -17.35 -9.41
C ILE A 127 -10.85 -16.50 -10.68
N PRO A 128 -12.06 -16.08 -11.11
CA PRO A 128 -12.22 -15.24 -12.28
C PRO A 128 -11.42 -13.95 -12.16
N VAL A 129 -10.56 -13.71 -13.16
CA VAL A 129 -9.76 -12.50 -13.34
C VAL A 129 -9.79 -12.14 -14.82
N PRO A 130 -9.79 -10.86 -15.20
CA PRO A 130 -9.69 -10.48 -16.60
C PRO A 130 -8.38 -11.01 -17.20
N GLU A 131 -8.45 -11.59 -18.39
CA GLU A 131 -7.25 -12.13 -19.04
C GLU A 131 -6.22 -11.02 -19.21
N THR A 132 -4.99 -11.34 -18.86
CA THR A 132 -3.90 -10.37 -18.73
C THR A 132 -2.65 -10.94 -19.40
N PHE A 133 -1.98 -10.09 -20.16
CA PHE A 133 -0.84 -10.42 -20.99
C PHE A 133 0.32 -9.45 -20.68
N LEU A 134 1.53 -9.95 -20.77
CA LEU A 134 2.72 -9.12 -20.95
C LEU A 134 2.91 -8.84 -22.45
N PRO A 135 3.48 -7.68 -22.83
CA PRO A 135 3.77 -7.37 -24.23
C PRO A 135 4.54 -8.48 -24.96
N ASP A 136 5.51 -9.10 -24.27
CA ASP A 136 6.36 -10.17 -24.83
C ASP A 136 5.58 -11.48 -25.12
N GLU A 137 4.44 -11.71 -24.47
CA GLU A 137 3.62 -12.92 -24.70
C GLU A 137 2.83 -12.85 -26.01
N LEU A 138 2.60 -11.65 -26.54
CA LEU A 138 1.75 -11.43 -27.70
C LEU A 138 2.50 -11.59 -29.03
N ASN A 139 3.84 -11.68 -29.01
CA ASN A 139 4.70 -11.78 -30.21
C ASN A 139 4.37 -10.75 -31.32
N ARG A 140 3.75 -9.62 -30.96
CA ARG A 140 3.19 -8.60 -31.88
C ARG A 140 2.14 -9.12 -32.88
N ASN A 141 1.52 -10.26 -32.61
CA ASN A 141 0.33 -10.70 -33.35
C ASN A 141 -0.91 -10.26 -32.57
N TYR A 142 -1.35 -9.03 -32.81
CA TYR A 142 -2.42 -8.40 -32.03
C TYR A 142 -3.81 -8.56 -32.65
N GLY A 143 -3.90 -8.99 -33.91
CA GLY A 143 -5.13 -8.94 -34.72
C GLY A 143 -6.30 -9.81 -34.22
N GLU A 144 -6.10 -10.67 -33.23
CA GLU A 144 -7.14 -11.54 -32.65
C GLU A 144 -7.53 -11.17 -31.20
N LEU A 145 -7.02 -10.04 -30.67
CA LEU A 145 -7.34 -9.64 -29.30
C LEU A 145 -8.75 -9.04 -29.18
N PRO A 146 -9.44 -9.25 -28.03
CA PRO A 146 -10.81 -8.78 -27.82
C PRO A 146 -10.83 -7.29 -27.46
N TYR A 147 -10.66 -6.41 -28.44
CA TYR A 147 -10.75 -4.96 -28.22
C TYR A 147 -12.16 -4.53 -27.75
N PRO A 148 -12.26 -3.51 -26.88
CA PRO A 148 -11.16 -2.73 -26.33
C PRO A 148 -10.37 -3.48 -25.25
N LEU A 149 -9.10 -3.08 -25.08
CA LEU A 149 -8.19 -3.55 -24.04
C LEU A 149 -7.91 -2.41 -23.04
N PHE A 150 -7.24 -2.74 -21.94
CA PHE A 150 -6.80 -1.81 -20.93
C PHE A 150 -5.31 -2.00 -20.62
N ILE A 151 -4.52 -0.95 -20.80
CA ILE A 151 -3.10 -0.91 -20.45
C ILE A 151 -2.91 -0.21 -19.11
N LYS A 152 -2.06 -0.76 -18.26
CA LYS A 152 -1.63 -0.13 -17.00
C LYS A 152 -0.21 -0.55 -16.62
N PRO A 153 0.51 0.25 -15.82
CA PRO A 153 1.80 -0.16 -15.27
C PRO A 153 1.65 -1.43 -14.43
N ARG A 154 2.51 -2.41 -14.66
CA ARG A 154 2.59 -3.67 -13.90
C ARG A 154 2.70 -3.38 -12.41
N ARG A 155 3.57 -2.43 -12.06
CA ARG A 155 3.74 -1.88 -10.71
C ARG A 155 3.39 -0.40 -10.72
N GLY A 156 2.58 0.06 -9.77
CA GLY A 156 2.14 1.45 -9.72
C GLY A 156 0.79 1.63 -9.05
N GLN A 157 0.45 2.90 -8.79
CA GLN A 157 -0.69 3.31 -7.96
C GLN A 157 -1.43 4.52 -8.56
N GLY A 158 -2.63 4.79 -8.06
CA GLY A 158 -3.37 6.02 -8.38
C GLY A 158 -3.85 6.15 -9.83
N SER A 159 -3.99 5.03 -10.55
CA SER A 159 -4.42 4.99 -11.96
C SER A 159 -3.57 5.86 -12.89
N GLN A 160 -2.30 6.08 -12.56
CA GLN A 160 -1.37 6.80 -13.41
C GLN A 160 -0.97 5.95 -14.61
N ASN A 161 -0.83 6.58 -15.78
CA ASN A 161 -0.39 5.96 -17.03
C ASN A 161 -1.26 4.75 -17.45
N THR A 162 -2.58 4.85 -17.25
CA THR A 162 -3.53 3.84 -17.69
C THR A 162 -4.30 4.29 -18.91
N TYR A 163 -4.52 3.39 -19.87
CA TYR A 163 -5.12 3.72 -21.17
C TYR A 163 -6.14 2.66 -21.58
N LYS A 164 -7.29 3.10 -22.06
CA LYS A 164 -8.19 2.24 -22.84
C LYS A 164 -7.67 2.21 -24.28
N VAL A 165 -7.56 1.01 -24.85
CA VAL A 165 -6.99 0.76 -26.16
C VAL A 165 -8.07 0.15 -27.04
N ASN A 166 -8.47 0.84 -28.11
CA ASN A 166 -9.58 0.43 -28.97
C ASN A 166 -9.12 -0.25 -30.26
N THR A 167 -7.86 -0.03 -30.68
CA THR A 167 -7.32 -0.60 -31.92
C THR A 167 -5.95 -1.24 -31.72
N GLU A 168 -5.56 -2.06 -32.71
CA GLU A 168 -4.23 -2.63 -32.80
C GLU A 168 -3.13 -1.56 -32.93
N GLU A 169 -3.37 -0.47 -33.68
CA GLU A 169 -2.39 0.59 -33.82
C GLU A 169 -2.13 1.31 -32.49
N GLU A 170 -3.18 1.53 -31.69
CA GLU A 170 -3.04 2.08 -30.34
C GLU A 170 -2.24 1.12 -29.44
N LEU A 171 -2.49 -0.19 -29.52
CA LEU A 171 -1.76 -1.20 -28.75
C LEU A 171 -0.26 -1.22 -29.11
N ASP A 172 0.07 -1.24 -30.40
CA ASP A 172 1.46 -1.21 -30.87
C ASP A 172 2.17 0.08 -30.46
N PHE A 173 1.49 1.22 -30.52
CA PHE A 173 2.05 2.49 -30.04
C PHE A 173 2.40 2.44 -28.55
N TYR A 174 1.47 2.00 -27.69
CA TYR A 174 1.72 1.96 -26.25
C TYR A 174 2.77 0.92 -25.85
N THR A 175 2.77 -0.26 -26.47
CA THR A 175 3.76 -1.31 -26.18
C THR A 175 5.19 -0.95 -26.60
N ARG A 176 5.35 0.00 -27.54
CA ARG A 176 6.67 0.54 -27.93
C ARG A 176 7.15 1.71 -27.06
N THR A 177 6.22 2.42 -26.42
CA THR A 177 6.50 3.68 -25.72
C THR A 177 6.51 3.54 -24.21
N LEU A 178 5.81 2.54 -23.67
CA LEU A 178 5.70 2.29 -22.24
C LEU A 178 6.50 1.06 -21.85
N GLU A 179 7.18 1.15 -20.71
CA GLU A 179 7.92 0.05 -20.09
C GLU A 179 7.15 -0.49 -18.86
N ASP A 180 7.42 -1.75 -18.49
CA ASP A 180 6.83 -2.44 -17.33
C ASP A 180 5.30 -2.31 -17.25
N ILE A 181 4.61 -2.57 -18.36
CA ILE A 181 3.14 -2.56 -18.45
C ILE A 181 2.55 -3.97 -18.46
N ILE A 182 1.25 -4.03 -18.19
CA ILE A 182 0.39 -5.18 -18.51
C ILE A 182 -0.73 -4.72 -19.46
N ILE A 183 -1.20 -5.65 -20.27
CA ILE A 183 -2.34 -5.50 -21.17
C ILE A 183 -3.44 -6.41 -20.63
N GLN A 184 -4.66 -5.91 -20.49
CA GLN A 184 -5.76 -6.64 -19.86
C GLN A 184 -7.04 -6.48 -20.67
N GLU A 185 -7.93 -7.48 -20.60
CA GLU A 185 -9.31 -7.33 -21.10
C GLU A 185 -9.99 -6.10 -20.47
N TYR A 186 -10.79 -5.39 -21.27
CA TYR A 186 -11.60 -4.29 -20.76
C TYR A 186 -12.94 -4.83 -20.23
N LEU A 187 -13.25 -4.56 -18.96
CA LEU A 187 -14.46 -4.99 -18.26
C LEU A 187 -15.60 -3.96 -18.33
#